data_AF-A0A414J472-F1
#
_entry.id   AF-A0A414J472-F1
#
_cell.length_a   1.000
_cell.length_b   1.000
_cell.length_c   1.000
_cell.angle_alpha   90.00
_cell.angle_beta   90.00
_cell.angle_gamma   90.00
#
_symmetry.space_group_name_H-M   'P 1'
#
loop_
_entity.id
_entity.type
_entity.pdbx_description
1 polymer ?
#
loop_
_entity_poly.entity_id
_entity_poly.type
_entity_poly.pdbx_seq_one_letter_code
_entity_poly.pdbx_strand_id
1 'polypeptide(L)'
;MSELITAQNLELVIEKNHEIKEEVLAQAIRLQTNPSIMKVASAPQLALLILQGFGLIQMPIEDKYWSGAIFVKYEKIIPVINTALPRANQYFTAWHEIYHLIFDKVSFDHFIETDNTLEERKAEYFAACMLLNGVDRYFTELPEAEFVSKIFHCMSTFQAPYKAVLVSLYEYAIQSENEKLCGKIKEVFDLQFDDLPNRFRMLGLDDSLVCPSYVVNTSSLQEKIKRTRDENPELRYHEDNEDYLKNIMAEIALITRRRE
;
A
#
# COMPACT_ATOMS: atom_id res chain seq x y z
N MET A 1 5.76 -9.00 3.20
CA MET A 1 4.38 -9.33 2.81
C MET A 1 4.04 -10.72 3.31
N SER A 2 2.94 -10.80 4.06
CA SER A 2 2.41 -11.96 4.76
C SER A 2 2.12 -13.16 3.83
N GLU A 3 1.72 -14.30 4.42
CA GLU A 3 1.35 -15.56 3.75
C GLU A 3 0.74 -15.34 2.36
N LEU A 4 1.25 -16.03 1.34
CA LEU A 4 0.71 -15.97 -0.03
C LEU A 4 -0.79 -16.29 -0.02
N ILE A 5 -1.63 -15.26 -0.15
CA ILE A 5 -3.09 -15.43 -0.24
C ILE A 5 -3.43 -16.01 -1.61
N THR A 6 -4.19 -17.10 -1.60
CA THR A 6 -4.66 -17.86 -2.77
C THR A 6 -6.14 -18.16 -2.64
N ALA A 7 -6.77 -18.68 -3.70
CA ALA A 7 -8.15 -19.12 -3.65
C ALA A 7 -8.40 -20.20 -2.58
N GLN A 8 -7.37 -20.98 -2.23
CA GLN A 8 -7.47 -22.13 -1.31
C GLN A 8 -7.51 -21.72 0.17
N ASN A 9 -6.93 -20.57 0.53
CA ASN A 9 -6.89 -20.08 1.91
C ASN A 9 -7.78 -18.85 2.13
N LEU A 10 -8.62 -18.49 1.15
CA LEU A 10 -9.42 -17.27 1.19
C LEU A 10 -10.47 -17.30 2.33
N GLU A 11 -11.09 -18.45 2.61
CA GLU A 11 -11.94 -18.64 3.80
C GLU A 11 -11.21 -18.26 5.09
N LEU A 12 -10.03 -18.85 5.29
CA LEU A 12 -9.23 -18.62 6.49
C LEU A 12 -8.83 -17.15 6.62
N VAL A 13 -8.55 -16.48 5.49
CA VAL A 13 -8.29 -15.04 5.47
C VAL A 13 -9.51 -14.24 5.94
N ILE A 14 -10.73 -14.62 5.54
CA ILE A 14 -11.95 -13.95 6.00
C ILE A 14 -12.27 -14.26 7.46
N GLU A 15 -12.04 -15.49 7.92
CA GLU A 15 -12.16 -15.85 9.33
C GLU A 15 -11.22 -14.98 10.19
N LYS A 16 -9.94 -14.86 9.81
CA LYS A 16 -8.98 -13.96 10.45
C LYS A 16 -9.44 -12.48 10.39
N ASN A 17 -9.97 -12.02 9.25
CA ASN A 17 -10.52 -10.65 9.15
C ASN A 17 -11.66 -10.44 10.15
N HIS A 18 -12.54 -11.43 10.32
CA HIS A 18 -13.68 -11.33 11.23
C HIS A 18 -13.22 -11.15 12.69
N GLU A 19 -12.18 -11.88 13.11
CA GLU A 19 -11.61 -11.78 14.45
C GLU A 19 -11.04 -10.38 14.76
N ILE A 20 -10.43 -9.73 13.78
CA ILE A 20 -9.78 -8.41 13.94
C ILE A 20 -10.66 -7.22 13.52
N LYS A 21 -11.86 -7.48 13.01
CA LYS A 21 -12.68 -6.50 12.30
C LYS A 21 -13.00 -5.26 13.14
N GLU A 22 -13.50 -5.48 14.35
CA GLU A 22 -13.92 -4.38 15.23
C GLU A 22 -12.75 -3.47 15.61
N GLU A 23 -11.59 -4.06 15.93
CA GLU A 23 -10.37 -3.33 16.28
C GLU A 23 -9.88 -2.47 15.10
N VAL A 24 -9.70 -3.08 13.93
CA VAL A 24 -9.14 -2.42 12.75
C VAL A 24 -10.08 -1.35 12.20
N LEU A 25 -11.39 -1.59 12.21
CA LEU A 25 -12.37 -0.56 11.80
C LEU A 25 -12.36 0.64 12.74
N ALA A 26 -12.27 0.42 14.05
CA ALA A 26 -12.17 1.52 15.01
C ALA A 26 -10.90 2.37 14.76
N GLN A 27 -9.78 1.72 14.43
CA GLN A 27 -8.54 2.39 14.07
C GLN A 27 -8.65 3.18 12.76
N ALA A 28 -9.27 2.61 11.72
CA ALA A 28 -9.50 3.27 10.44
C ALA A 28 -10.40 4.51 10.61
N ILE A 29 -11.52 4.37 11.34
CA ILE A 29 -12.44 5.48 11.64
C ILE A 29 -11.72 6.58 12.42
N ARG A 30 -10.90 6.23 13.41
CA ARG A 30 -10.13 7.21 14.19
C ARG A 30 -9.22 8.06 13.30
N LEU A 31 -8.61 7.46 12.27
CA LEU A 31 -7.73 8.18 11.36
C LEU A 31 -8.52 9.04 10.35
N GLN A 32 -9.61 8.49 9.81
CA GLN A 32 -10.49 9.19 8.84
C GLN A 32 -11.24 10.38 9.45
N THR A 33 -11.57 10.33 10.74
CA THR A 33 -12.29 11.41 11.45
C THR A 33 -11.37 12.54 11.92
N ASN A 34 -10.06 12.46 11.68
CA ASN A 34 -9.12 13.52 12.05
C ASN A 34 -9.33 14.77 11.18
N PRO A 35 -9.67 15.94 11.74
CA PRO A 35 -10.03 17.14 10.97
C PRO A 35 -8.92 17.69 10.06
N SER A 36 -7.65 17.45 10.42
CA SER A 36 -6.49 17.84 9.61
C SER A 36 -6.33 16.95 8.38
N ILE A 37 -6.80 15.72 8.45
CA ILE A 37 -6.72 14.68 7.42
C ILE A 37 -7.91 14.76 6.45
N MET A 38 -9.12 15.07 6.94
CA MET A 38 -10.36 15.17 6.16
C MET A 38 -10.31 16.15 4.97
N LYS A 39 -9.30 17.02 4.91
CA LYS A 39 -9.10 17.99 3.81
C LYS A 39 -8.48 17.39 2.56
N VAL A 40 -7.96 16.16 2.62
CA VAL A 40 -7.33 15.48 1.48
C VAL A 40 -8.39 14.64 0.76
N ALA A 41 -8.63 14.92 -0.52
CA ALA A 41 -9.71 14.29 -1.30
C ALA A 41 -9.41 12.84 -1.75
N SER A 42 -8.15 12.41 -1.70
CA SER A 42 -7.72 11.09 -2.17
C SER A 42 -7.04 10.30 -1.06
N ALA A 43 -7.56 9.10 -0.74
CA ALA A 43 -6.98 8.23 0.27
C ALA A 43 -5.53 7.82 -0.06
N PRO A 44 -5.17 7.46 -1.31
CA PRO A 44 -3.77 7.25 -1.67
C PRO A 44 -2.85 8.45 -1.47
N GLN A 45 -3.29 9.65 -1.86
CA GLN A 45 -2.47 10.86 -1.66
C GLN A 45 -2.28 11.17 -0.18
N LEU A 46 -3.33 10.98 0.62
CA LEU A 46 -3.26 11.12 2.06
C LEU A 46 -2.22 10.18 2.69
N ALA A 47 -2.19 8.91 2.28
CA ALA A 47 -1.20 7.96 2.77
C ALA A 47 0.23 8.44 2.53
N LEU A 48 0.52 8.88 1.29
CA LEU A 48 1.84 9.40 0.94
C LEU A 48 2.19 10.67 1.73
N LEU A 49 1.23 11.57 1.94
CA LEU A 49 1.43 12.79 2.75
C LEU A 49 1.76 12.46 4.21
N ILE A 50 1.06 11.50 4.82
CA ILE A 50 1.35 11.04 6.18
C ILE A 50 2.79 10.53 6.26
N LEU A 51 3.18 9.62 5.37
CA LEU A 51 4.53 9.04 5.35
C LEU A 51 5.62 10.08 5.04
N GLN A 52 5.34 11.09 4.20
CA GLN A 52 6.25 12.20 3.95
C GLN A 52 6.55 12.99 5.24
N GLY A 53 5.59 13.11 6.16
CA GLY A 53 5.82 13.68 7.50
C GLY A 53 6.92 12.96 8.29
N PHE A 54 7.19 11.70 7.97
CA PHE A 54 8.24 10.89 8.60
C PHE A 54 9.53 10.83 7.76
N GLY A 55 9.58 11.44 6.58
CA GLY A 55 10.74 11.42 5.69
C GLY A 55 10.73 10.28 4.69
N LEU A 56 9.55 9.96 4.14
CA LEU A 56 9.35 8.95 3.09
C LEU A 56 10.42 8.98 2.00
N ILE A 57 10.98 7.80 1.75
CA ILE A 57 11.78 7.49 0.57
C ILE A 57 10.94 6.65 -0.39
N GLN A 58 10.90 7.05 -1.65
CA GLN A 58 10.33 6.27 -2.74
C GLN A 58 11.46 5.97 -3.71
N MET A 59 11.68 4.69 -4.04
CA MET A 59 12.70 4.31 -5.02
C MET A 59 12.40 2.93 -5.61
N PRO A 60 12.87 2.65 -6.83
CA PRO A 60 12.65 1.35 -7.44
C PRO A 60 13.61 0.32 -6.83
N ILE A 61 13.05 -0.79 -6.34
CA ILE A 61 13.80 -1.91 -5.76
C ILE A 61 13.44 -3.18 -6.53
N GLU A 62 14.46 -3.89 -7.00
CA GLU A 62 14.33 -5.12 -7.79
C GLU A 62 14.03 -6.35 -6.95
N ASP A 63 13.01 -6.25 -6.12
CA ASP A 63 12.45 -7.38 -5.41
C ASP A 63 10.93 -7.27 -5.44
N LYS A 64 10.31 -8.20 -6.17
CA LYS A 64 8.85 -8.25 -6.33
C LYS A 64 8.12 -8.63 -5.04
N TYR A 65 8.84 -9.18 -4.06
CA TYR A 65 8.31 -9.56 -2.75
C TYR A 65 8.52 -8.47 -1.69
N TRP A 66 9.35 -7.46 -2.00
CA TRP A 66 9.60 -6.31 -1.13
C TRP A 66 8.76 -5.12 -1.60
N SER A 67 7.70 -4.81 -0.87
CA SER A 67 6.76 -3.74 -1.21
C SER A 67 7.09 -2.41 -0.55
N GLY A 68 7.49 -2.48 0.72
CA GLY A 68 7.81 -1.34 1.56
C GLY A 68 8.31 -1.83 2.91
N ALA A 69 8.79 -0.90 3.72
CA ALA A 69 9.11 -1.13 5.11
C ALA A 69 9.20 0.20 5.87
N ILE A 70 8.98 0.13 7.18
CA ILE A 70 9.39 1.15 8.14
C ILE A 70 10.77 0.79 8.70
N PHE A 71 11.80 1.59 8.38
CA PHE A 71 13.10 1.47 9.03
C PHE A 71 13.15 2.32 10.28
N VAL A 72 13.65 1.72 11.36
CA VAL A 72 13.77 2.40 12.64
C VAL A 72 15.19 2.22 13.15
N LYS A 73 15.84 3.35 13.47
CA LYS A 73 17.22 3.34 13.97
C LYS A 73 17.46 4.57 14.82
N TYR A 74 17.87 4.36 16.08
CA TYR A 74 18.12 5.45 17.04
C TYR A 74 16.95 6.44 17.12
N GLU A 75 15.73 5.92 17.32
CA GLU A 75 14.46 6.69 17.37
C GLU A 75 14.09 7.42 16.07
N LYS A 76 14.89 7.29 14.99
CA LYS A 76 14.55 7.81 13.68
C LYS A 76 13.74 6.79 12.92
N ILE A 77 12.57 7.21 12.45
CA ILE A 77 11.66 6.41 11.64
C ILE A 77 11.73 6.91 10.21
N ILE A 78 12.00 6.02 9.25
CA ILE A 78 12.07 6.32 7.82
C ILE A 78 11.24 5.27 7.06
N PRO A 79 10.07 5.66 6.53
CA PRO A 79 9.31 4.81 5.63
C PRO A 79 9.97 4.73 4.24
N VAL A 80 9.93 3.54 3.64
CA VAL A 80 10.43 3.31 2.28
C VAL A 80 9.38 2.55 1.48
N ILE A 81 9.09 3.01 0.25
CA ILE A 81 8.16 2.35 -0.69
C ILE A 81 8.89 1.94 -1.97
N ASN A 82 8.65 0.70 -2.41
CA ASN A 82 9.17 0.18 -3.67
C ASN A 82 8.38 0.72 -4.87
N THR A 83 9.01 1.54 -5.70
CA THR A 83 8.36 2.11 -6.89
C THR A 83 8.46 1.26 -8.15
N ALA A 84 9.16 0.12 -8.09
CA ALA A 84 9.21 -0.87 -9.16
C ALA A 84 7.95 -1.78 -9.20
N LEU A 85 7.12 -1.75 -8.16
CA LEU A 85 5.81 -2.41 -8.15
C LEU A 85 4.72 -1.53 -8.78
N PRO A 86 3.59 -2.09 -9.25
CA PRO A 86 2.46 -1.31 -9.74
C PRO A 86 2.02 -0.21 -8.78
N ARG A 87 1.56 0.93 -9.30
CA ARG A 87 1.16 2.08 -8.49
C ARG A 87 0.04 1.77 -7.49
N ALA A 88 -0.92 0.91 -7.85
CA ALA A 88 -1.93 0.40 -6.89
C ALA A 88 -1.30 -0.33 -5.69
N ASN A 89 -0.26 -1.13 -5.91
CA ASN A 89 0.47 -1.82 -4.85
C ASN A 89 1.21 -0.83 -3.95
N GLN A 90 1.79 0.23 -4.53
CA GLN A 90 2.45 1.28 -3.75
C GLN A 90 1.47 1.97 -2.79
N TYR A 91 0.26 2.28 -3.25
CA TYR A 91 -0.77 2.92 -2.43
C TYR A 91 -1.29 2.02 -1.31
N PHE A 92 -1.51 0.74 -1.62
CA PHE A 92 -1.91 -0.24 -0.62
C PHE A 92 -0.81 -0.42 0.44
N THR A 93 0.44 -0.54 -0.01
CA THR A 93 1.61 -0.62 0.87
C THR A 93 1.74 0.60 1.76
N ALA A 94 1.52 1.81 1.23
CA ALA A 94 1.59 3.02 2.03
C ALA A 94 0.64 2.97 3.25
N TRP A 95 -0.60 2.51 3.05
CA TRP A 95 -1.55 2.35 4.15
C TRP A 95 -1.18 1.20 5.10
N HIS A 96 -0.64 0.11 4.58
CA HIS A 96 -0.12 -1.00 5.37
C HIS A 96 1.02 -0.53 6.30
N GLU A 97 2.00 0.21 5.78
CA GLU A 97 3.09 0.77 6.60
C GLU A 97 2.59 1.82 7.61
N ILE A 98 1.56 2.60 7.26
CA ILE A 98 0.92 3.55 8.21
C ILE A 98 0.30 2.80 9.39
N TYR A 99 -0.27 1.61 9.17
CA TYR A 99 -0.79 0.79 10.25
C TYR A 99 0.32 0.50 11.26
N HIS A 100 1.45 -0.04 10.78
CA HIS A 100 2.59 -0.36 11.64
C HIS A 100 3.14 0.87 12.36
N LEU A 101 3.19 2.01 11.67
CA LEU A 101 3.68 3.25 12.22
C LEU A 101 2.84 3.81 13.38
N ILE A 102 1.50 3.63 13.33
CA ILE A 102 0.56 4.28 14.26
C ILE A 102 0.04 3.33 15.33
N PHE A 103 -0.14 2.06 15.02
CA PHE A 103 -0.93 1.12 15.82
C PHE A 103 -0.15 -0.08 16.33
N ASP A 104 0.97 -0.44 15.70
CA ASP A 104 1.78 -1.57 16.17
C ASP A 104 2.46 -1.21 17.51
N LYS A 105 2.21 -2.03 18.53
CA LYS A 105 2.74 -1.85 19.90
C LYS A 105 4.09 -2.52 20.09
N VAL A 106 4.54 -3.36 19.15
CA VAL A 106 5.73 -4.19 19.29
C VAL A 106 6.75 -3.86 18.21
N SER A 107 7.91 -3.38 18.64
CA SER A 107 9.18 -3.39 17.89
C SER A 107 9.40 -2.32 16.83
N PHE A 108 9.85 -1.17 17.31
CA PHE A 108 10.68 -0.24 16.54
C PHE A 108 12.17 -0.70 16.47
N ASP A 109 12.51 -1.96 16.81
CA ASP A 109 13.92 -2.38 16.93
C ASP A 109 14.30 -3.69 16.22
N HIS A 110 13.37 -4.47 15.67
CA HIS A 110 13.70 -5.72 14.98
C HIS A 110 13.10 -5.71 13.58
N PHE A 111 13.92 -6.12 12.59
CA PHE A 111 13.42 -6.69 11.34
C PHE A 111 12.20 -7.54 11.69
N ILE A 112 11.05 -7.25 11.08
CA ILE A 112 9.81 -8.00 11.34
C ILE A 112 10.05 -9.42 10.83
N GLU A 113 10.59 -10.27 11.70
CA GLU A 113 10.65 -11.70 11.52
C GLU A 113 9.21 -12.23 11.53
N THR A 114 9.00 -13.27 10.75
CA THR A 114 7.77 -13.94 10.32
C THR A 114 6.80 -14.43 11.39
N ASP A 115 6.95 -14.02 12.65
CA ASP A 115 6.14 -14.47 13.81
C ASP A 115 4.98 -13.52 14.18
N ASN A 116 4.72 -12.46 13.40
CA ASN A 116 3.61 -11.52 13.65
C ASN A 116 2.46 -11.63 12.64
N THR A 117 2.09 -12.84 12.21
CA THR A 117 1.09 -13.09 11.15
C THR A 117 -0.25 -12.38 11.36
N LEU A 118 -0.64 -12.14 12.62
CA LEU A 118 -1.88 -11.41 12.94
C LEU A 118 -1.74 -9.91 12.74
N GLU A 119 -0.63 -9.28 13.16
CA GLU A 119 -0.41 -7.85 12.97
C GLU A 119 -0.21 -7.49 11.51
N GLU A 120 0.51 -8.32 10.74
CA GLU A 120 0.59 -8.19 9.28
C GLU A 120 -0.80 -8.27 8.63
N ARG A 121 -1.66 -9.18 9.13
CA ARG A 121 -3.03 -9.30 8.63
C ARG A 121 -3.88 -8.08 9.00
N LYS A 122 -3.71 -7.52 10.20
CA LYS A 122 -4.35 -6.26 10.60
C LYS A 122 -3.91 -5.10 9.72
N ALA A 123 -2.62 -5.00 9.40
CA ALA A 123 -2.11 -3.98 8.49
C ALA A 123 -2.69 -4.10 7.08
N GLU A 124 -2.80 -5.31 6.54
CA GLU A 124 -3.48 -5.58 5.27
C GLU A 124 -4.96 -5.23 5.31
N TYR A 125 -5.67 -5.65 6.36
CA TYR A 125 -7.09 -5.35 6.52
C TYR A 125 -7.36 -3.86 6.72
N PHE A 126 -6.47 -3.16 7.44
CA PHE A 126 -6.50 -1.72 7.61
C PHE A 126 -6.33 -1.00 6.27
N ALA A 127 -5.36 -1.40 5.45
CA ALA A 127 -5.18 -0.83 4.12
C ALA A 127 -6.40 -1.02 3.22
N ALA A 128 -7.05 -2.19 3.30
CA ALA A 128 -8.33 -2.42 2.63
C ALA A 128 -9.44 -1.49 3.15
N CYS A 129 -9.59 -1.32 4.47
CA CYS A 129 -10.56 -0.39 5.05
C CYS A 129 -10.35 1.06 4.60
N MET A 130 -9.10 1.47 4.40
CA MET A 130 -8.77 2.83 3.99
C MET A 130 -9.01 3.08 2.50
N LEU A 131 -8.85 2.07 1.64
CA LEU A 131 -8.96 2.23 0.18
C LEU A 131 -10.29 1.74 -0.41
N LEU A 132 -10.88 0.67 0.13
CA LEU A 132 -11.96 -0.10 -0.51
C LEU A 132 -13.34 0.13 0.10
N ASN A 133 -13.52 1.21 0.86
CA ASN A 133 -14.82 1.53 1.46
C ASN A 133 -15.89 1.77 0.37
N GLY A 134 -16.91 0.90 0.32
CA GLY A 134 -18.00 0.96 -0.66
C GLY A 134 -17.72 0.23 -1.99
N VAL A 135 -16.66 -0.59 -2.06
CA VAL A 135 -16.33 -1.38 -3.27
C VAL A 135 -17.44 -2.36 -3.67
N ASP A 136 -18.13 -2.93 -2.70
CA ASP A 136 -19.27 -3.84 -2.84
C ASP A 136 -20.46 -3.17 -3.53
N ARG A 137 -20.80 -1.96 -3.09
CA ARG A 137 -21.88 -1.17 -3.68
C ARG A 137 -21.54 -0.77 -5.12
N TYR A 138 -20.34 -0.24 -5.33
CA TYR A 138 -19.88 0.12 -6.67
C TYR A 138 -19.87 -1.09 -7.61
N PHE A 139 -19.35 -2.22 -7.16
CA PHE A 139 -19.34 -3.47 -7.92
C PHE A 139 -20.76 -3.91 -8.33
N THR A 140 -21.73 -3.78 -7.41
CA THR A 140 -23.12 -4.17 -7.67
C THR A 140 -23.81 -3.23 -8.66
N GLU A 141 -23.52 -1.92 -8.59
CA GLU A 141 -24.11 -0.88 -9.45
C GLU A 141 -23.48 -0.83 -10.85
N LEU A 142 -22.29 -1.40 -11.06
CA LEU A 142 -21.65 -1.48 -12.38
C LEU A 142 -22.54 -2.23 -13.39
N PRO A 143 -22.65 -1.73 -14.64
CA PRO A 143 -23.38 -2.40 -15.72
C PRO A 143 -22.99 -3.86 -15.90
N GLU A 144 -23.88 -4.63 -16.53
CA GLU A 144 -23.58 -6.02 -16.88
C GLU A 144 -22.38 -6.06 -17.85
N ALA A 145 -21.30 -6.69 -17.38
CA ALA A 145 -20.05 -6.85 -18.10
C ALA A 145 -19.41 -8.17 -17.68
N GLU A 146 -18.33 -8.54 -18.35
CA GLU A 146 -17.49 -9.67 -17.95
C GLU A 146 -16.96 -9.44 -16.52
N PHE A 147 -16.89 -10.51 -15.72
CA PHE A 147 -16.68 -10.42 -14.28
C PHE A 147 -15.33 -9.78 -13.93
N VAL A 148 -14.25 -10.22 -14.58
CA VAL A 148 -12.89 -9.67 -14.38
C VAL A 148 -12.82 -8.20 -14.78
N SER A 149 -13.53 -7.81 -15.84
CA SER A 149 -13.63 -6.40 -16.26
C SER A 149 -14.25 -5.52 -15.17
N LYS A 150 -15.29 -6.01 -14.46
CA LYS A 150 -15.83 -5.30 -13.28
C LYS A 150 -14.80 -5.16 -12.16
N ILE A 151 -13.94 -6.15 -11.96
CA ILE A 151 -12.83 -6.07 -10.99
C ILE A 151 -11.83 -4.99 -11.39
N PHE A 152 -11.48 -4.86 -12.68
CA PHE A 152 -10.60 -3.80 -13.16
C PHE A 152 -11.19 -2.41 -12.97
N HIS A 153 -12.51 -2.24 -13.15
CA HIS A 153 -13.20 -1.00 -12.78
C HIS A 153 -13.07 -0.70 -11.29
N CYS A 154 -13.29 -1.69 -10.41
CA CYS A 154 -13.07 -1.53 -8.97
C CYS A 154 -11.62 -1.14 -8.65
N MET A 155 -10.63 -1.79 -9.26
CA MET A 155 -9.21 -1.42 -9.09
C MET A 155 -8.98 0.04 -9.49
N SER A 156 -9.49 0.47 -10.65
CA SER A 156 -9.33 1.83 -11.15
C SER A 156 -10.00 2.88 -10.26
N THR A 157 -11.20 2.61 -9.76
CA THR A 157 -11.98 3.55 -8.94
C THR A 157 -11.41 3.68 -7.54
N PHE A 158 -11.04 2.57 -6.91
CA PHE A 158 -10.54 2.55 -5.53
C PHE A 158 -9.00 2.58 -5.44
N GLN A 159 -8.32 2.61 -6.58
CA GLN A 159 -6.87 2.69 -6.70
C GLN A 159 -6.15 1.59 -5.90
N ALA A 160 -6.70 0.38 -5.93
CA ALA A 160 -6.29 -0.75 -5.09
C ALA A 160 -5.89 -1.98 -5.94
N PRO A 161 -5.03 -2.88 -5.41
CA PRO A 161 -4.59 -4.08 -6.12
C PRO A 161 -5.72 -5.08 -6.39
N TYR A 162 -5.56 -5.88 -7.45
CA TYR A 162 -6.51 -6.91 -7.87
C TYR A 162 -6.95 -7.84 -6.72
N LYS A 163 -5.98 -8.45 -6.02
CA LYS A 163 -6.26 -9.36 -4.92
C LYS A 163 -6.94 -8.67 -3.73
N ALA A 164 -6.61 -7.41 -3.45
CA ALA A 164 -7.26 -6.66 -2.37
C ALA A 164 -8.75 -6.43 -2.67
N VAL A 165 -9.07 -6.03 -3.90
CA VAL A 165 -10.46 -5.89 -4.36
C VAL A 165 -11.22 -7.21 -4.21
N LEU A 166 -10.63 -8.32 -4.65
CA LEU A 166 -11.27 -9.64 -4.56
C LEU A 166 -11.49 -10.09 -3.11
N VAL A 167 -10.53 -9.89 -2.21
CA VAL A 167 -10.69 -10.22 -0.78
C VAL A 167 -11.85 -9.42 -0.18
N SER A 168 -11.94 -8.11 -0.44
CA SER A 168 -13.04 -7.30 0.06
C SER A 168 -14.40 -7.70 -0.51
N LEU A 169 -14.48 -8.03 -1.80
CA LEU A 169 -15.72 -8.53 -2.42
C LEU A 169 -16.09 -9.93 -1.92
N TYR A 170 -15.10 -10.77 -1.59
CA TYR A 170 -15.34 -12.10 -1.04
C TYR A 170 -15.90 -12.02 0.37
N GLU A 171 -15.33 -11.15 1.20
CA GLU A 171 -15.85 -10.87 2.54
C GLU A 171 -17.31 -10.39 2.48
N TYR A 172 -17.63 -9.48 1.56
CA TYR A 172 -19.01 -9.05 1.30
C TYR A 172 -19.91 -10.21 0.84
N ALA A 173 -19.42 -11.06 -0.07
CA ALA A 173 -20.18 -12.20 -0.58
C ALA A 173 -20.54 -13.19 0.53
N ILE A 174 -19.61 -13.46 1.46
CA ILE A 174 -19.86 -14.28 2.64
C ILE A 174 -20.91 -13.61 3.55
N GLN A 175 -20.77 -12.32 3.85
CA GLN A 175 -21.71 -11.58 4.70
C GLN A 175 -23.13 -11.48 4.11
N SER A 176 -23.25 -11.53 2.79
CA SER A 176 -24.52 -11.46 2.06
C SER A 176 -25.06 -12.82 1.62
N GLU A 177 -24.44 -13.93 2.07
CA GLU A 177 -24.82 -15.30 1.71
C GLU A 177 -24.86 -15.53 0.18
N ASN A 178 -24.00 -14.83 -0.58
CA ASN A 178 -23.97 -14.87 -2.03
C ASN A 178 -22.97 -15.92 -2.54
N GLU A 179 -23.36 -17.20 -2.48
CA GLU A 179 -22.54 -18.34 -2.90
C GLU A 179 -22.06 -18.23 -4.36
N LYS A 180 -22.90 -17.68 -5.24
CA LYS A 180 -22.54 -17.49 -6.66
C LYS A 180 -21.38 -16.51 -6.82
N LEU A 181 -21.37 -15.42 -6.04
CA LEU A 181 -20.27 -14.46 -6.05
C LEU A 181 -19.01 -15.07 -5.44
N CYS A 182 -19.13 -15.83 -4.34
CA CYS A 182 -18.01 -16.56 -3.75
C CYS A 182 -17.32 -17.49 -4.78
N GLY A 183 -18.12 -18.29 -5.52
CA GLY A 183 -17.62 -19.18 -6.56
C GLY A 183 -16.85 -18.44 -7.65
N LYS A 184 -17.45 -17.37 -8.20
CA LYS A 184 -16.80 -16.54 -9.23
C LYS A 184 -15.50 -15.90 -8.77
N ILE A 185 -15.44 -15.43 -7.52
CA ILE A 185 -14.23 -14.82 -6.98
C ILE A 185 -13.11 -15.87 -6.90
N LYS A 186 -13.39 -17.07 -6.39
CA LYS A 186 -12.41 -18.15 -6.32
C LYS A 186 -11.88 -18.58 -7.70
N GLU A 187 -12.75 -18.63 -8.71
CA GLU A 187 -12.37 -18.98 -10.09
C GLU A 187 -11.33 -18.03 -10.66
N VAL A 188 -11.38 -16.74 -10.31
CA VAL A 188 -10.50 -15.71 -10.87
C VAL A 188 -9.37 -15.29 -9.93
N PHE A 189 -9.39 -15.72 -8.67
CA PHE A 189 -8.52 -15.16 -7.61
C PHE A 189 -7.03 -15.25 -7.90
N ASP A 190 -6.58 -16.38 -8.44
CA ASP A 190 -5.17 -16.66 -8.71
C ASP A 190 -4.76 -16.39 -10.17
N LEU A 191 -5.63 -15.75 -10.96
CA LEU A 191 -5.27 -15.33 -12.32
C LEU A 191 -4.08 -14.36 -12.29
N GLN A 192 -3.15 -14.58 -13.21
CA GLN A 192 -2.03 -13.70 -13.49
C GLN A 192 -2.26 -13.01 -14.84
N PHE A 193 -1.89 -11.74 -14.93
CA PHE A 193 -2.12 -10.92 -16.12
C PHE A 193 -0.81 -10.29 -16.58
N ASP A 194 -0.15 -10.90 -17.57
CA ASP A 194 1.07 -10.34 -18.16
C ASP A 194 0.80 -9.06 -18.96
N ASP A 195 -0.44 -8.88 -19.42
CA ASP A 195 -0.90 -7.78 -20.27
C ASP A 195 -1.89 -6.84 -19.57
N LEU A 196 -1.85 -6.77 -18.23
CA LEU A 196 -2.78 -5.96 -17.43
C LEU A 196 -2.90 -4.50 -17.92
N PRO A 197 -1.82 -3.79 -18.31
CA PRO A 197 -1.93 -2.45 -18.88
C PRO A 197 -2.77 -2.41 -20.17
N ASN A 198 -2.64 -3.42 -21.04
CA ASN A 198 -3.42 -3.49 -22.27
C ASN A 198 -4.91 -3.67 -21.97
N ARG A 199 -5.24 -4.50 -20.98
CA ARG A 199 -6.63 -4.74 -20.54
C ARG A 199 -7.25 -3.47 -19.97
N PHE A 200 -6.50 -2.71 -19.18
CA PHE A 200 -6.92 -1.40 -18.69
C PHE A 200 -7.22 -0.45 -19.86
N ARG A 201 -6.31 -0.34 -20.84
CA ARG A 201 -6.51 0.49 -22.03
C ARG A 201 -7.72 0.08 -22.86
N MET A 202 -7.96 -1.23 -23.03
CA MET A 202 -9.14 -1.75 -23.76
C MET A 202 -10.46 -1.38 -23.07
N LEU A 203 -10.46 -1.21 -21.75
CA LEU A 203 -11.61 -0.74 -20.96
C LEU A 203 -11.68 0.78 -20.84
N GLY A 204 -10.74 1.53 -21.42
CA GLY A 204 -10.64 2.99 -21.28
C GLY A 204 -10.22 3.46 -19.90
N LEU A 205 -9.53 2.61 -19.13
CA LEU A 205 -9.02 2.90 -17.79
C LEU A 205 -7.56 3.41 -17.85
N ASP A 206 -7.15 4.14 -16.80
CA ASP A 206 -5.77 4.61 -16.63
C ASP A 206 -4.85 3.43 -16.30
N ASP A 207 -4.04 3.02 -17.26
CA ASP A 207 -3.10 1.90 -17.13
C ASP A 207 -1.86 2.25 -16.30
N SER A 208 -1.60 3.52 -16.02
CA SER A 208 -0.49 3.93 -15.13
C SER A 208 -0.67 3.40 -13.69
N LEU A 209 -1.92 3.09 -13.30
CA LEU A 209 -2.22 2.49 -12.00
C LEU A 209 -1.64 1.07 -11.85
N VAL A 210 -1.59 0.31 -12.95
CA VAL A 210 -1.11 -1.08 -12.99
C VAL A 210 0.32 -1.21 -13.49
N CYS A 211 0.96 -0.09 -13.81
CA CYS A 211 2.37 -0.02 -14.18
C CYS A 211 3.25 0.39 -12.99
N PRO A 212 4.52 -0.04 -12.96
CA PRO A 212 5.51 0.52 -12.06
C PRO A 212 5.62 2.04 -12.21
N SER A 213 5.82 2.75 -11.10
CA SER A 213 5.95 4.21 -11.14
C SER A 213 7.39 4.67 -11.35
N TYR A 214 8.37 3.85 -10.96
CA TYR A 214 9.81 4.16 -10.97
C TYR A 214 10.18 5.51 -10.34
N VAL A 215 9.31 6.07 -9.51
CA VAL A 215 9.54 7.35 -8.83
C VAL A 215 10.74 7.20 -7.90
N VAL A 216 11.68 8.14 -8.00
CA VAL A 216 12.76 8.34 -7.03
C VAL A 216 12.46 9.64 -6.31
N ASN A 217 12.08 9.56 -5.04
CA ASN A 217 11.73 10.72 -4.24
C ASN A 217 12.26 10.59 -2.82
N THR A 218 13.12 11.53 -2.43
CA THR A 218 13.69 11.66 -1.08
C THR A 218 13.52 13.09 -0.55
N SER A 219 12.69 13.92 -1.19
CA SER A 219 12.61 15.36 -0.90
C SER A 219 12.20 15.63 0.55
N SER A 220 11.24 14.87 1.06
CA SER A 220 10.77 14.99 2.44
C SER A 220 11.89 14.73 3.46
N LEU A 221 12.74 13.73 3.21
CA LEU A 221 13.91 13.44 4.03
C LEU A 221 14.97 14.54 3.91
N GLN A 222 15.22 15.04 2.70
CA GLN A 222 16.16 16.15 2.47
C GLN A 222 15.72 17.42 3.19
N GLU A 223 14.42 17.77 3.16
CA GLU A 223 13.86 18.91 3.87
C GLU A 223 13.99 18.75 5.39
N LYS A 224 13.77 17.52 5.90
CA LYS A 224 13.96 17.21 7.33
C LYS A 224 15.43 17.39 7.74
N ILE A 225 16.37 16.87 6.96
CA ILE A 225 17.82 17.05 7.20
C ILE A 225 18.19 18.53 7.21
N LYS A 226 17.73 19.30 6.22
CA LYS A 226 17.99 20.75 6.14
C LYS A 226 17.43 21.50 7.34
N ARG A 227 16.19 21.22 7.74
CA ARG A 227 15.56 21.86 8.90
C ARG A 227 16.35 21.59 10.19
N THR A 228 16.72 20.33 10.44
CA THR A 228 17.47 19.97 11.66
C THR A 228 18.88 20.59 11.67
N ARG A 229 19.52 20.71 10.49
CA ARG A 229 20.79 21.42 10.35
C ARG A 229 20.64 22.91 10.69
N ASP A 230 19.60 23.56 10.16
CA ASP A 230 19.37 24.99 10.40
C ASP A 230 19.00 25.25 11.88
N GLU A 231 18.36 24.30 12.57
CA GLU A 231 18.09 24.34 14.01
C GLU A 231 19.34 24.09 14.88
N ASN A 232 20.33 23.33 14.38
CA ASN A 232 21.54 22.94 15.11
C ASN A 232 22.81 23.11 14.26
N PRO A 233 23.18 24.35 13.89
CA PRO A 233 24.26 24.60 12.93
C PRO A 233 25.65 24.18 13.43
N GLU A 234 25.82 24.00 14.74
CA GLU A 234 27.06 23.57 15.39
C GLU A 234 27.38 22.07 15.15
N LEU A 235 26.40 21.28 14.69
CA LEU A 235 26.50 19.82 14.55
C LEU A 235 26.83 19.40 13.11
N ARG A 236 28.07 18.97 12.87
CA ARG A 236 28.59 18.68 11.51
C ARG A 236 28.08 17.39 10.85
N TYR A 237 27.57 16.43 11.64
CA TYR A 237 27.10 15.15 11.07
C TYR A 237 25.86 15.31 10.18
N HIS A 238 25.20 16.47 10.18
CA HIS A 238 24.11 16.76 9.25
C HIS A 238 24.60 16.96 7.81
N GLU A 239 25.83 17.47 7.62
CA GLU A 239 26.48 17.62 6.30
C GLU A 239 26.81 16.25 5.71
N ASP A 240 27.41 15.37 6.52
CA ASP A 240 27.77 13.99 6.11
C ASP A 240 26.54 13.19 5.67
N ASN A 241 25.40 13.35 6.36
CA ASN A 241 24.14 12.69 6.00
C ASN A 241 23.55 13.22 4.68
N GLU A 242 23.65 14.52 4.43
CA GLU A 242 23.17 15.12 3.18
C GLU A 242 24.00 14.64 1.99
N ASP A 243 25.33 14.59 2.14
CA ASP A 243 26.24 14.14 1.10
C ASP A 243 26.12 12.63 0.85
N TYR A 244 25.94 11.82 1.88
CA TYR A 244 25.65 10.40 1.73
C TYR A 244 24.34 10.15 0.97
N LEU A 245 23.28 10.91 1.30
CA LEU A 245 22.00 10.82 0.58
C LEU A 245 22.15 11.23 -0.90
N LYS A 246 22.92 12.29 -1.19
CA LYS A 246 23.22 12.70 -2.58
C LYS A 246 23.96 11.61 -3.34
N ASN A 247 24.91 10.93 -2.71
CA ASN A 247 25.65 9.82 -3.32
C ASN A 247 24.71 8.65 -3.64
N ILE A 248 23.85 8.24 -2.70
CA ILE A 248 22.83 7.21 -2.95
C ILE A 248 21.93 7.60 -4.14
N MET A 249 21.45 8.84 -4.18
CA MET A 249 20.61 9.32 -5.29
C MET A 249 21.34 9.27 -6.63
N ALA A 250 22.63 9.60 -6.66
CA ALA A 250 23.45 9.53 -7.86
C ALA A 250 23.63 8.08 -8.33
N GLU A 251 23.87 7.13 -7.42
CA GLU A 251 23.96 5.70 -7.73
C GLU A 251 22.63 5.15 -8.26
N ILE A 252 21.51 5.48 -7.61
CA ILE A 252 20.18 5.09 -8.09
C ILE A 252 19.95 5.62 -9.50
N ALA A 253 20.25 6.89 -9.77
CA ALA A 253 20.09 7.48 -11.10
C ALA A 253 20.93 6.75 -12.17
N LEU A 254 22.14 6.30 -11.84
CA LEU A 254 22.98 5.51 -12.74
C LEU A 254 22.40 4.12 -13.03
N ILE A 255 21.78 3.48 -12.03
CA ILE A 255 21.15 2.16 -12.20
C ILE A 255 19.88 2.27 -13.03
N THR A 256 19.04 3.27 -12.78
CA THR A 256 17.76 3.46 -13.48
C THR A 256 17.98 3.89 -14.94
N ARG A 257 18.97 4.75 -15.24
CA ARG A 257 19.29 5.18 -16.62
C ARG A 257 19.87 4.09 -17.51
N ARG A 258 20.41 3.01 -16.96
CA ARG A 258 20.90 1.86 -17.74
C ARG A 258 19.77 0.96 -18.27
N ARG A 259 18.52 1.27 -17.93
CA ARG A 259 17.33 0.44 -18.23
C ARG A 259 16.36 1.08 -19.22
N GLU A 260 16.62 2.31 -19.63
CA GLU A 260 16.02 2.94 -20.81
C GLU A 260 16.83 2.55 -22.06
#